data_AF-A0A7S2Y3T9-F1
#
_entry.id   AF-A0A7S2Y3T9-F1
#
_cell.length_a   1.000
_cell.length_b   1.000
_cell.length_c   1.000
_cell.angle_alpha   90.00
_cell.angle_beta   90.00
_cell.angle_gamma   90.00
#
_symmetry.space_group_name_H-M   'P 1'
#
loop_
_entity.id
_entity.type
_entity.pdbx_description
1 polymer ?
#
loop_
_entity_poly.entity_id
_entity_poly.type
_entity_poly.pdbx_seq_one_letter_code
_entity_poly.pdbx_strand_id
1 'polypeptide(L)'
;TTVIAKKKTAWPPQITPAAVQQLQDFVRRILSGYKEVPYHNREHAYHVIISVNKLLDMMACCYTNMDENDKEAPKKFRPPPSFGLRNDPTAMFALVFAALIHDVEHQGLPNRQLASENDRLAVLYNDQSIAENWSLYIAFSEFLQD
;
A
#
# COMPACT_ATOMS: atom_id res chain seq x y z
N THR A 1 -45.49 7.88 -17.95
CA THR A 1 -44.66 7.71 -16.74
C THR A 1 -43.39 7.01 -17.12
N THR A 2 -42.29 7.75 -17.26
CA THR A 2 -40.98 7.14 -17.55
C THR A 2 -39.97 7.77 -16.60
N VAL A 3 -39.81 7.16 -15.43
CA VAL A 3 -38.73 7.49 -14.50
C VAL A 3 -37.48 6.84 -15.07
N ILE A 4 -36.66 7.61 -15.78
CA ILE A 4 -35.31 7.19 -16.15
C ILE A 4 -34.52 7.13 -14.85
N ALA A 5 -34.40 5.94 -14.27
CA ALA A 5 -33.50 5.68 -13.16
C ALA A 5 -32.07 5.89 -13.65
N LYS A 6 -31.52 7.10 -13.46
CA LYS A 6 -30.08 7.33 -13.57
C LYS A 6 -29.42 6.39 -12.56
N LYS A 7 -28.75 5.34 -13.03
CA LYS A 7 -27.75 4.63 -12.22
C LYS A 7 -26.81 5.71 -11.67
N LYS A 8 -26.91 6.01 -10.37
CA LYS A 8 -25.87 6.78 -9.68
C LYS A 8 -24.62 5.94 -9.78
N THR A 9 -23.72 6.29 -10.69
CA THR A 9 -22.35 5.80 -10.60
C THR A 9 -21.82 6.30 -9.27
N ALA A 10 -21.49 5.37 -8.35
CA ALA A 10 -21.04 5.70 -7.00
C ALA A 10 -19.74 6.51 -6.97
N TRP A 11 -19.03 6.56 -8.11
CA TRP A 11 -17.75 7.22 -8.27
C TRP A 11 -17.83 8.34 -9.31
N PRO A 12 -17.13 9.46 -9.08
CA PRO A 12 -16.99 10.50 -10.08
C PRO A 12 -16.19 9.97 -11.29
N PRO A 13 -16.43 10.50 -12.50
CA PRO A 13 -15.74 10.06 -13.71
C PRO A 13 -14.23 10.39 -13.70
N GLN A 14 -13.82 11.33 -12.86
CA GLN A 14 -12.43 11.75 -12.65
C GLN A 14 -12.21 12.03 -11.17
N ILE A 15 -10.96 11.88 -10.72
CA ILE A 15 -10.58 12.25 -9.36
C ILE A 15 -10.73 13.76 -9.17
N THR A 16 -11.40 14.17 -8.09
CA THR A 16 -11.62 15.59 -7.81
C THR A 16 -10.35 16.22 -7.21
N PRO A 17 -10.11 17.52 -7.39
CA PRO A 17 -9.00 18.21 -6.73
C PRO A 17 -9.02 18.06 -5.21
N ALA A 18 -10.23 18.04 -4.62
CA ALA A 18 -10.43 17.80 -3.20
C ALA A 18 -9.94 16.41 -2.78
N ALA A 19 -10.27 15.35 -3.53
CA ALA A 19 -9.79 14.00 -3.24
C ALA A 19 -8.26 13.87 -3.38
N VAL A 20 -7.67 14.56 -4.36
CA VAL A 20 -6.20 14.63 -4.50
C VAL A 20 -5.57 15.30 -3.29
N GLN A 21 -6.14 16.42 -2.83
CA GLN A 21 -5.66 17.13 -1.65
C GLN A 21 -5.77 16.26 -0.39
N GLN A 22 -6.93 15.61 -0.17
CA GLN A 22 -7.14 14.68 0.95
C GLN A 22 -6.12 13.55 0.94
N LEU A 23 -5.85 12.96 -0.22
CA LEU A 23 -4.83 11.91 -0.37
C LEU A 23 -3.43 12.43 -0.02
N GLN A 24 -3.05 13.62 -0.51
CA GLN A 24 -1.76 14.21 -0.17
C GLN A 24 -1.62 14.48 1.32
N ASP A 25 -2.68 14.98 1.96
CA ASP A 25 -2.68 15.28 3.39
C ASP A 25 -2.60 13.99 4.22
N PHE A 26 -3.34 12.95 3.83
CA PHE A 26 -3.21 11.62 4.43
C PHE A 26 -1.77 11.10 4.34
N VAL A 27 -1.16 11.12 3.15
CA VAL A 27 0.22 10.66 2.95
C VAL A 27 1.20 11.47 3.82
N ARG A 28 1.03 12.79 3.91
CA ARG A 28 1.85 13.65 4.79
C ARG A 28 1.73 13.23 6.26
N ARG A 29 0.51 13.00 6.76
CA ARG A 29 0.24 12.59 8.14
C ARG A 29 0.84 11.23 8.46
N ILE A 30 0.62 10.23 7.60
CA ILE A 30 1.22 8.89 7.75
C ILE A 30 2.74 8.99 7.79
N LEU A 31 3.34 9.68 6.82
CA LEU A 31 4.79 9.83 6.81
C LEU A 31 5.29 10.54 8.07
N SER A 32 4.55 11.52 8.62
CA SER A 32 4.96 12.20 9.85
C SER A 32 4.91 11.33 11.11
N GLY A 33 4.14 10.23 11.09
CA GLY A 33 4.09 9.24 12.17
C GLY A 33 5.25 8.24 12.17
N TYR A 34 6.09 8.22 11.14
CA TYR A 34 7.31 7.41 11.17
C TYR A 34 8.35 8.07 12.07
N LYS A 35 8.81 7.31 13.07
CA LYS A 35 9.73 7.79 14.10
C LYS A 35 11.18 7.74 13.61
N GLU A 36 11.99 8.63 14.18
CA GLU A 36 13.44 8.65 13.98
C GLU A 36 14.10 7.53 14.78
N VAL A 37 14.03 6.31 14.25
CA VAL A 37 14.69 5.11 14.76
C VAL A 37 15.73 4.62 13.75
N PRO A 38 16.70 3.77 14.15
CA PRO A 38 17.82 3.40 13.26
C PRO A 38 17.44 2.71 11.94
N TYR A 39 16.26 2.07 11.86
CA TYR A 39 15.83 1.34 10.66
C TYR A 39 14.38 1.57 10.25
N HIS A 40 13.39 1.29 11.12
CA HIS A 40 11.95 1.43 10.80
C HIS A 40 11.48 2.90 10.78
N ASN A 41 12.09 3.69 9.92
CA ASN A 41 11.91 5.12 9.73
C ASN A 41 11.31 5.44 8.36
N ARG A 42 11.28 6.73 8.01
CA ARG A 42 10.68 7.24 6.76
C ARG A 42 11.43 6.73 5.53
N GLU A 43 12.75 6.62 5.62
CA GLU A 43 13.64 6.13 4.57
C GLU A 43 13.33 4.68 4.23
N HIS A 44 13.16 3.83 5.26
CA HIS A 44 12.70 2.46 5.08
C HIS A 44 11.31 2.39 4.43
N ALA A 45 10.36 3.22 4.89
CA ALA A 45 9.03 3.30 4.27
C ALA A 45 9.11 3.61 2.77
N TYR A 46 9.89 4.63 2.38
CA TYR A 46 10.11 4.97 0.97
C TYR A 46 10.70 3.80 0.19
N HIS A 47 11.70 3.12 0.75
CA HIS A 47 12.34 1.99 0.10
C HIS A 47 11.36 0.83 -0.16
N VAL A 48 10.48 0.53 0.80
CA VAL A 48 9.44 -0.50 0.66
C VAL A 48 8.39 -0.09 -0.39
N ILE A 49 7.90 1.16 -0.36
CA ILE A 49 6.95 1.68 -1.36
C ILE A 49 7.53 1.59 -2.77
N ILE A 50 8.77 2.03 -2.98
CA ILE A 50 9.44 2.00 -4.28
C ILE A 50 9.62 0.55 -4.75
N SER A 51 10.04 -0.34 -3.85
CA SER A 51 10.17 -1.77 -4.12
C SER A 51 8.85 -2.38 -4.57
N VAL A 52 7.76 -2.14 -3.84
CA VAL A 52 6.43 -2.64 -4.19
C VAL A 52 5.95 -2.06 -5.52
N ASN A 53 6.13 -0.76 -5.74
CA ASN A 53 5.80 -0.13 -7.02
C ASN A 53 6.57 -0.76 -8.18
N LYS A 54 7.85 -1.10 -7.99
CA LYS A 54 8.65 -1.77 -9.03
C LYS A 54 8.22 -3.21 -9.26
N LEU A 55 7.88 -3.96 -8.22
CA LEU A 55 7.34 -5.31 -8.33
C LEU A 55 6.01 -5.31 -9.09
N LEU A 56 5.12 -4.35 -8.80
CA LEU A 56 3.86 -4.16 -9.50
C LEU A 56 4.06 -3.78 -10.96
N ASP A 57 5.00 -2.87 -11.25
CA ASP A 57 5.40 -2.52 -12.61
C ASP A 57 5.91 -3.75 -13.38
N MET A 58 6.80 -4.56 -12.80
CA MET A 58 7.27 -5.80 -13.45
C MET A 58 6.16 -6.85 -13.64
N MET A 59 5.18 -6.89 -12.74
CA MET A 59 4.02 -7.79 -12.87
C MET A 59 3.05 -7.31 -13.96
N ALA A 60 2.82 -5.99 -14.06
CA ALA A 60 1.91 -5.37 -15.02
C ALA A 60 2.54 -5.32 -16.41
N CYS A 61 3.75 -4.78 -16.51
CA CYS A 61 4.58 -4.73 -17.70
C CYS A 61 5.28 -6.08 -17.86
N CYS A 62 4.65 -6.99 -18.58
CA CYS A 62 5.36 -8.16 -19.09
C CYS A 62 6.45 -7.61 -20.02
N TYR A 63 7.72 -7.65 -19.62
CA TYR A 63 8.85 -7.21 -20.45
C TYR A 63 8.74 -7.93 -21.81
N THR A 64 8.21 -7.23 -22.83
CA THR A 64 8.45 -7.63 -24.20
C THR A 64 9.91 -7.31 -24.43
N ASN A 65 10.79 -8.30 -24.42
CA ASN A 65 12.12 -8.16 -25.02
C ASN A 65 11.87 -7.86 -26.50
N MET A 66 11.69 -6.59 -26.84
CA MET A 66 11.77 -6.11 -28.21
C MET A 66 13.26 -5.95 -28.51
N ASP A 67 13.96 -7.07 -28.70
CA ASP A 67 15.21 -7.00 -29.42
C ASP A 67 14.85 -6.65 -30.87
N GLU A 68 15.06 -5.38 -31.25
CA GLU A 68 14.79 -4.86 -32.60
C GLU A 68 15.59 -5.59 -33.71
N ASN A 69 16.50 -6.49 -33.34
CA ASN A 69 17.41 -7.19 -34.25
C ASN A 69 17.06 -8.66 -34.53
N ASP A 70 16.09 -9.25 -33.84
CA ASP A 70 15.69 -10.64 -34.10
C ASP A 70 14.63 -10.72 -35.21
N LYS A 71 15.03 -11.21 -36.39
CA LYS A 71 14.13 -11.51 -37.52
C LYS A 71 13.27 -12.77 -37.30
N GLU A 72 13.35 -13.39 -36.13
CA GLU A 72 12.48 -14.49 -35.74
C GLU A 72 11.20 -13.96 -35.10
N ALA A 73 10.06 -14.58 -35.42
CA ALA A 73 8.76 -14.22 -34.85
C ALA A 73 8.87 -14.13 -33.31
N PRO A 74 8.33 -13.08 -32.67
CA PRO A 74 8.50 -12.88 -31.24
C PRO A 74 8.05 -14.13 -30.49
N LYS A 75 8.99 -14.77 -29.78
CA LYS A 75 8.64 -15.84 -28.83
C LYS A 75 7.64 -15.22 -27.88
N LYS A 76 6.37 -15.63 -27.96
CA LYS A 76 5.29 -15.10 -27.11
C LYS A 76 5.66 -15.38 -25.66
N PHE A 77 6.34 -14.42 -25.02
CA PHE A 77 6.60 -14.47 -23.59
C PHE A 77 5.23 -14.48 -22.91
N ARG A 78 4.85 -15.65 -22.40
CA ARG A 78 3.68 -15.73 -21.54
C ARG A 78 4.15 -15.30 -20.18
N PRO A 79 3.69 -14.16 -19.68
CA PRO A 79 4.04 -13.77 -18.33
C PRO A 79 3.57 -14.84 -17.34
N PRO A 80 4.28 -15.01 -16.21
CA PRO A 80 3.87 -15.94 -15.19
C PRO A 80 2.45 -15.65 -14.71
N PRO A 81 1.70 -16.67 -14.29
CA PRO A 81 0.34 -16.51 -13.80
C PRO A 81 0.35 -15.58 -12.58
N SER A 82 -0.38 -14.47 -12.69
CA SER A 82 -0.56 -13.49 -11.60
C SER A 82 -1.81 -13.75 -10.77
N PHE A 83 -2.51 -14.88 -10.99
CA PHE A 83 -3.73 -15.28 -10.28
C PHE A 83 -4.80 -14.18 -10.20
N GLY A 84 -4.92 -13.34 -11.23
CA GLY A 84 -5.88 -12.24 -11.30
C GLY A 84 -5.36 -10.90 -10.77
N LEU A 85 -4.25 -10.88 -10.03
CA LEU A 85 -3.69 -9.67 -9.42
C LEU A 85 -3.33 -8.58 -10.46
N ARG A 86 -2.90 -8.99 -11.66
CA ARG A 86 -2.60 -8.05 -12.77
C ARG A 86 -3.84 -7.25 -13.21
N ASN A 87 -5.02 -7.84 -13.10
CA ASN A 87 -6.27 -7.26 -13.61
C ASN A 87 -7.13 -6.68 -12.49
N ASP A 88 -6.59 -6.56 -11.27
CA ASP A 88 -7.28 -6.03 -10.10
C ASP A 88 -6.60 -4.73 -9.62
N PRO A 89 -7.03 -3.56 -10.14
CA PRO A 89 -6.50 -2.27 -9.73
C PRO A 89 -6.66 -2.00 -8.23
N THR A 90 -7.69 -2.55 -7.60
CA THR A 90 -7.95 -2.38 -6.17
C THR A 90 -6.92 -3.14 -5.34
N ALA A 91 -6.62 -4.39 -5.71
CA ALA A 91 -5.57 -5.16 -5.06
C ALA A 91 -4.17 -4.54 -5.26
N MET A 92 -3.88 -4.02 -6.46
CA MET A 92 -2.62 -3.30 -6.72
C MET A 92 -2.50 -2.03 -5.85
N PHE A 93 -3.59 -1.26 -5.74
CA PHE A 93 -3.63 -0.11 -4.85
C PHE A 93 -3.46 -0.52 -3.38
N ALA A 94 -4.13 -1.58 -2.93
CA ALA A 94 -4.03 -2.08 -1.57
C ALA A 94 -2.59 -2.48 -1.20
N LEU A 95 -1.81 -3.03 -2.15
CA LEU A 95 -0.40 -3.35 -1.94
C LEU A 95 0.46 -2.11 -1.74
N VAL A 96 0.27 -1.06 -2.56
CA VAL A 96 0.97 0.22 -2.40
C VAL A 96 0.56 0.91 -1.11
N PHE A 97 -0.74 0.88 -0.79
CA PHE A 97 -1.27 1.43 0.46
C PHE A 97 -0.68 0.71 1.68
N ALA A 98 -0.66 -0.63 1.69
CA ALA A 98 -0.05 -1.43 2.75
C ALA A 98 1.43 -1.08 2.92
N ALA A 99 2.18 -0.97 1.82
CA ALA A 99 3.60 -0.57 1.86
C ALA A 99 3.81 0.80 2.53
N LEU A 100 2.93 1.77 2.26
CA LEU A 100 2.99 3.10 2.84
C LEU A 100 2.76 3.13 4.36
N ILE A 101 1.90 2.24 4.87
CA ILE A 101 1.45 2.30 6.27
C ILE A 101 2.12 1.27 7.18
N HIS A 102 2.82 0.26 6.63
CA HIS A 102 3.14 -0.98 7.35
C HIS A 102 3.90 -0.81 8.67
N ASP A 103 4.68 0.26 8.80
CA ASP A 103 5.56 0.54 9.94
C ASP A 103 5.30 1.93 10.55
N VAL A 104 4.16 2.56 10.25
CA VAL A 104 3.84 3.86 10.85
C VAL A 104 3.84 3.73 12.38
N GLU A 105 4.40 4.71 13.08
CA GLU A 105 4.56 4.75 14.54
C GLU A 105 5.45 3.65 15.17
N HIS A 106 6.20 2.88 14.37
CA HIS A 106 7.09 1.82 14.86
C HIS A 106 8.14 2.38 15.85
N GLN A 107 8.26 1.77 17.03
CA GLN A 107 9.08 2.27 18.15
C GLN A 107 10.57 1.88 18.06
N GLY A 108 10.93 1.05 17.09
CA GLY A 108 12.29 0.51 16.94
C GLY A 108 12.59 -0.67 17.87
N LEU A 109 11.59 -1.14 18.61
CA LEU A 109 11.66 -2.30 19.49
C LEU A 109 10.95 -3.49 18.84
N PRO A 110 11.48 -4.72 18.94
CA PRO A 110 10.81 -5.90 18.42
C PRO A 110 9.59 -6.28 19.29
N ASN A 111 8.57 -6.89 18.69
CA ASN A 111 7.38 -7.38 19.40
C ASN A 111 7.72 -8.25 20.62
N ARG A 112 8.77 -9.07 20.55
CA ARG A 112 9.22 -9.90 21.67
C ARG A 112 9.59 -9.07 22.91
N GLN A 113 10.23 -7.93 22.71
CA GLN A 113 10.63 -7.06 23.81
C GLN A 113 9.39 -6.40 24.42
N LEU A 114 8.50 -5.85 23.59
CA LEU A 114 7.22 -5.26 24.03
C LEU A 114 6.39 -6.24 24.87
N ALA A 115 6.29 -7.50 24.43
CA ALA A 115 5.63 -8.55 25.19
C ALA A 115 6.33 -8.85 26.53
N SER A 116 7.66 -9.00 26.52
CA SER A 116 8.41 -9.32 27.74
C SER A 116 8.38 -8.21 28.80
N GLU A 117 8.25 -6.96 28.37
CA GLU A 117 8.20 -5.78 29.24
C GLU A 117 6.77 -5.41 29.66
N ASN A 118 5.75 -6.19 29.24
CA ASN A 118 4.34 -5.89 29.44
C ASN A 118 3.97 -4.47 28.95
N ASP A 119 4.46 -4.09 27.77
CA ASP A 119 4.08 -2.82 27.15
C ASP A 119 2.54 -2.75 27.00
N ARG A 120 1.99 -1.55 27.10
CA ARG A 120 0.54 -1.33 26.98
C ARG A 120 -0.04 -1.89 25.67
N LEU A 121 0.69 -1.76 24.56
CA LEU A 121 0.27 -2.30 23.26
C LEU A 121 0.33 -3.83 23.23
N ALA A 122 1.27 -4.43 23.96
CA ALA A 122 1.36 -5.89 24.09
C ALA A 122 0.12 -6.46 24.79
N VAL A 123 -0.32 -5.82 25.87
CA VAL A 123 -1.57 -6.15 26.56
C VAL A 123 -2.79 -5.94 25.64
N LEU A 124 -2.84 -4.82 24.91
CA LEU A 124 -3.95 -4.49 24.02
C LEU A 124 -4.13 -5.53 22.90
N TYR A 125 -3.03 -5.99 22.31
CA TYR A 125 -3.03 -6.94 21.19
C TYR A 125 -2.75 -8.39 21.60
N ASN A 126 -2.80 -8.70 22.90
CA ASN A 126 -2.57 -10.04 23.46
C ASN A 126 -1.28 -10.68 22.93
N ASP A 127 -0.19 -9.90 22.88
CA ASP A 127 1.13 -10.27 22.37
C ASP A 127 1.16 -10.71 20.88
N GLN A 128 0.08 -10.51 20.13
CA GLN A 128 -0.01 -10.89 18.71
C GLN A 128 0.23 -9.68 17.81
N SER A 129 1.28 -9.75 16.98
CA SER A 129 1.57 -8.75 15.94
C SER A 129 1.41 -7.31 16.45
N ILE A 130 2.09 -6.99 17.55
CA ILE A 130 1.84 -5.80 18.37
C ILE A 130 2.08 -4.53 17.54
N ALA A 131 3.27 -4.41 16.94
CA ALA A 131 3.63 -3.25 16.12
C ALA A 131 2.77 -3.17 14.86
N GLU A 132 2.51 -4.30 14.20
CA GLU A 132 1.77 -4.35 12.94
C GLU A 132 0.29 -3.95 13.13
N ASN A 133 -0.36 -4.44 14.19
CA ASN A 133 -1.72 -4.04 14.54
C ASN A 133 -1.79 -2.56 14.94
N TRP A 134 -0.76 -2.04 15.60
CA TRP A 134 -0.67 -0.63 15.94
C TRP A 134 -0.56 0.25 14.69
N SER A 135 0.29 -0.11 13.73
CA SER A 135 0.41 0.59 12.45
C SER A 135 -0.90 0.60 11.67
N LEU A 136 -1.63 -0.52 11.64
CA LEU A 136 -2.98 -0.57 11.05
C LEU A 136 -3.97 0.35 11.78
N TYR A 137 -4.01 0.30 13.11
CA TYR A 137 -4.89 1.15 13.90
C TYR A 137 -4.66 2.64 13.60
N ILE A 138 -3.40 3.09 13.60
CA ILE A 138 -3.03 4.47 13.29
C ILE A 138 -3.47 4.84 11.88
N ALA A 139 -3.11 4.02 10.88
CA ALA A 139 -3.40 4.32 9.50
C ALA A 139 -4.89 4.42 9.20
N PHE A 140 -5.71 3.49 9.71
CA PHE A 140 -7.16 3.54 9.51
C PHE A 140 -7.83 4.63 10.33
N SER A 141 -7.29 4.97 11.50
CA SER A 141 -7.77 6.12 12.27
C SER A 141 -7.53 7.42 11.50
N GLU A 142 -6.35 7.60 10.89
CA GLU A 142 -6.03 8.75 10.05
C GLU A 142 -6.82 8.80 8.73
N PHE A 143 -7.13 7.63 8.17
CA PHE A 143 -7.87 7.50 6.91
C PHE A 143 -9.36 7.84 7.07
N LEU A 144 -9.93 7.54 8.25
CA LEU A 144 -11.35 7.75 8.55
C LEU A 144 -11.63 9.06 9.30
N GLN A 145 -10.63 9.93 9.47
CA GLN A 145 -10.83 11.29 9.95
C GLN A 145 -11.60 12.12 8.92
N ASP A 146 -12.64 12.81 9.38
CA ASP A 146 -13.50 13.72 8.58
C ASP A 146 -12.75 14.97 8.08
#